data_AF-A0A1S2JYX9-F1
#
_entry.id   AF-A0A1S2JYX9-F1
#
_cell.length_a   1.000
_cell.length_b   1.000
_cell.length_c   1.000
_cell.angle_alpha   90.00
_cell.angle_beta   90.00
_cell.angle_gamma   90.00
#
_symmetry.space_group_name_H-M   'P 1'
#
loop_
_entity.id
_entity.type
_entity.pdbx_description
1 polymer ?
#
loop_
_entity_poly.entity_id
_entity_poly.type
_entity_poly.pdbx_seq_one_letter_code
_entity_poly.pdbx_strand_id
1 'polypeptide(L)' 'MGASPWFTIRNGKLYPDYGHPQGMAASPWFTVRGDKLYPDYGHPKGMGASPWYTIRNGKLYPDYGHPQGTGASPWFILR' A
#
# COMPACT_ATOMS: atom_id res chain seq x y z
N MET A 1 0.30 -7.71 22.72
CA MET A 1 1.10 -7.94 21.50
C MET A 1 0.41 -7.20 20.37
N GLY A 2 0.93 -6.05 19.95
CA GLY A 2 0.30 -5.23 18.93
C GLY A 2 0.49 -5.84 17.54
N ALA A 3 -0.54 -5.86 16.70
CA ALA A 3 -0.38 -6.22 15.30
C ALA A 3 0.67 -5.32 14.64
N SER A 4 1.75 -5.93 14.14
CA SER A 4 2.79 -5.23 13.40
C SER A 4 2.19 -4.56 12.17
N PRO A 5 2.48 -3.28 11.89
CA PRO A 5 2.02 -2.63 10.67
C PRO A 5 2.50 -3.40 9.44
N TRP A 6 1.70 -3.39 8.39
CA TRP A 6 2.11 -3.98 7.11
C TRP A 6 2.82 -2.93 6.24
N PHE A 7 2.50 -1.65 6.43
CA PHE A 7 3.17 -0.55 5.75
C PHE A 7 3.45 0.59 6.72
N THR A 8 4.57 1.27 6.47
CA THR A 8 4.90 2.55 7.10
C THR A 8 4.95 3.64 6.03
N ILE A 9 4.40 4.81 6.34
CA ILE A 9 4.43 5.98 5.46
C ILE A 9 5.66 6.83 5.77
N ARG A 10 6.45 7.16 4.75
CA ARG A 10 7.62 8.05 4.84
C ARG A 10 7.67 8.94 3.60
N ASN A 11 7.70 10.26 3.77
CA ASN A 11 7.81 11.24 2.68
C ASN A 11 6.82 11.01 1.53
N GLY A 12 5.55 10.73 1.85
CA GLY A 12 4.51 10.48 0.83
C GLY A 12 4.67 9.15 0.08
N LYS A 13 5.44 8.20 0.62
CA LYS A 13 5.59 6.85 0.07
C LYS A 13 5.31 5.79 1.12
N LEU A 14 4.83 4.62 0.70
CA LEU A 14 4.66 3.46 1.56
C LEU A 14 5.76 2.45 1.32
N TYR A 15 6.32 1.99 2.44
CA TYR A 15 7.31 0.94 2.49
C TYR A 15 6.70 -0.25 3.23
N PRO A 16 6.83 -1.49 2.72
CA PRO A 16 6.39 -2.66 3.46
C PRO A 16 7.23 -2.79 4.73
N ASP A 17 6.56 -3.07 5.84
CA ASP A 17 7.18 -3.20 7.16
C ASP A 17 7.31 -4.68 7.58
N TYR A 18 7.85 -4.96 8.75
CA TYR A 18 8.08 -6.31 9.27
C TYR A 18 6.79 -7.16 9.32
N GLY A 19 5.63 -6.54 9.53
CA GLY A 19 4.35 -7.23 9.54
C GLY A 19 3.83 -7.62 8.16
N HIS A 20 4.45 -7.15 7.08
CA HIS A 20 4.00 -7.41 5.73
C HIS A 20 4.24 -8.89 5.35
N PRO A 21 3.26 -9.59 4.73
CA PRO A 21 3.39 -11.02 4.40
C PRO A 21 4.52 -11.35 3.41
N GLN A 22 5.01 -10.34 2.70
CA GLN A 22 6.15 -10.46 1.77
C GLN A 22 7.47 -9.94 2.36
N GLY A 23 7.47 -9.57 3.65
CA GLY A 23 8.62 -9.00 4.35
C GLY A 23 8.84 -7.51 4.11
N MET A 24 9.86 -6.98 4.78
CA MET A 24 10.27 -5.57 4.68
C MET A 24 11.09 -5.31 3.42
N ALA A 25 11.02 -4.09 2.87
CA ALA A 25 11.82 -3.64 1.74
C ALA A 25 12.33 -2.22 1.94
N ALA A 26 13.53 -1.95 1.43
CA ALA A 26 14.14 -0.61 1.46
C ALA A 26 13.56 0.35 0.41
N SER A 27 12.98 -0.20 -0.67
CA SER A 27 12.35 0.57 -1.74
C SER A 27 10.86 0.78 -1.46
N PRO A 28 10.30 1.95 -1.84
CA PRO A 28 8.89 2.21 -1.71
C PRO A 28 8.09 1.30 -2.64
N TRP A 29 6.98 0.80 -2.13
CA TRP A 29 6.04 0.00 -2.90
C TRP A 29 4.92 0.87 -3.49
N PHE A 30 4.58 1.96 -2.81
CA PHE A 30 3.59 2.89 -3.32
C PHE A 30 4.00 4.34 -3.13
N THR A 31 3.61 5.18 -4.07
CA THR A 31 3.58 6.63 -3.91
C THR A 31 2.16 7.06 -3.54
N VAL A 32 2.04 7.92 -2.53
CA VAL A 32 0.79 8.56 -2.11
C VAL A 32 0.54 9.78 -2.99
N ARG A 33 -0.64 9.87 -3.59
CA ARG A 33 -1.13 11.06 -4.29
C ARG A 33 -2.56 11.34 -3.83
N GLY A 34 -2.73 12.32 -2.95
CA GLY A 34 -3.99 12.53 -2.24
C GLY A 34 -4.30 11.35 -1.32
N ASP A 35 -5.50 10.79 -1.44
CA ASP A 35 -5.94 9.57 -0.76
C ASP A 35 -5.61 8.28 -1.54
N LYS A 36 -4.88 8.37 -2.66
CA LYS A 36 -4.63 7.22 -3.54
C LYS A 36 -3.18 6.75 -3.50
N LEU A 37 -3.01 5.43 -3.66
CA LEU A 37 -1.73 4.75 -3.70
C LEU A 37 -1.45 4.19 -5.09
N TYR A 38 -0.33 4.60 -5.67
CA TYR A 38 0.12 4.18 -6.99
C TYR A 38 1.35 3.30 -6.84
N PRO A 39 1.45 2.14 -7.52
CA PRO A 39 2.62 1.28 -7.46
C PRO A 39 3.87 2.05 -7.88
N ASP A 40 4.90 1.99 -7.05
CA ASP A 40 6.18 2.64 -7.29
C ASP A 40 7.22 1.64 -7.80
N TYR A 41 8.42 2.12 -8.17
CA TYR A 41 9.47 1.29 -8.78
C TYR A 41 9.91 0.09 -7.93
N GLY A 42 9.73 0.16 -6.60
CA GLY A 42 10.10 -0.92 -5.68
C GLY A 42 9.03 -2.00 -5.51
N HIS A 43 7.85 -1.84 -6.10
CA HIS A 43 6.78 -2.81 -5.98
C HIS A 43 7.11 -4.10 -6.75
N PRO A 44 6.90 -5.31 -6.20
CA PRO A 44 7.28 -6.59 -6.85
C PRO A 44 6.62 -6.84 -8.21
N LYS A 45 5.47 -6.21 -8.45
CA LYS A 45 4.71 -6.28 -9.71
C LYS A 45 5.01 -5.11 -10.67
N GLY A 46 6.01 -4.28 -10.35
CA GLY A 46 6.38 -3.09 -11.12
C GLY A 46 5.55 -1.85 -10.82
N MET A 47 5.95 -0.73 -11.44
CA MET A 47 5.31 0.58 -11.35
C MET A 47 4.03 0.64 -12.21
N GLY A 48 3.05 1.45 -11.80
CA GLY A 48 1.80 1.62 -12.54
C GLY A 48 1.22 3.03 -12.45
N ALA A 49 0.50 3.43 -13.50
CA ALA A 49 -0.16 4.74 -13.59
C ALA A 49 -1.56 4.76 -12.92
N SER A 50 -2.13 3.59 -12.63
CA SER A 50 -3.43 3.47 -11.98
C SER A 50 -3.28 3.26 -10.47
N PRO A 51 -4.19 3.83 -9.66
CA PRO A 51 -4.19 3.63 -8.22
C PRO A 51 -4.58 2.19 -7.90
N TRP A 52 -3.86 1.60 -6.98
CA TRP A 52 -4.09 0.24 -6.49
C TRP A 52 -4.86 0.24 -5.18
N TYR A 53 -4.71 1.29 -4.38
CA TYR A 53 -5.48 1.43 -3.16
C TYR A 53 -5.94 2.87 -2.93
N THR A 54 -7.01 3.00 -2.15
CA THR A 54 -7.45 4.23 -1.52
C THR A 54 -7.25 4.14 -0.01
N ILE A 55 -6.68 5.19 0.58
CA ILE A 55 -6.51 5.36 2.02
C ILE A 55 -7.83 5.91 2.59
N ARG A 56 -8.43 5.17 3.52
CA ARG A 56 -9.62 5.61 4.27
C ARG A 56 -9.48 5.23 5.73
N ASN A 57 -9.49 6.22 6.63
CA ASN A 57 -9.40 6.02 8.08
C ASN A 57 -8.24 5.10 8.50
N GLY A 58 -7.04 5.34 7.94
CA GLY A 58 -5.84 4.53 8.24
C GLY A 58 -5.90 3.09 7.70
N LYS A 59 -6.79 2.81 6.74
CA LYS A 59 -6.89 1.50 6.08
C LYS A 59 -6.76 1.64 4.57
N LEU A 60 -6.27 0.60 3.91
CA LEU A 60 -6.13 0.55 2.47
C LEU A 60 -7.23 -0.32 1.87
N TYR A 61 -8.02 0.29 0.99
CA TYR A 61 -9.07 -0.38 0.23
C TYR A 61 -8.60 -0.56 -1.21
N PRO A 62 -8.80 -1.73 -1.84
CA PRO A 62 -8.43 -1.92 -3.25
C PRO A 62 -9.21 -0.95 -4.16
N ASP A 63 -8.49 -0.26 -5.04
CA ASP A 63 -9.05 0.69 -6.02
C ASP A 63 -9.09 0.06 -7.43
N TYR A 64 -9.73 0.71 -8.40
CA TYR A 64 -10.03 0.17 -9.73
C TYR A 64 -8.80 -0.31 -10.53
N GLY A 65 -7.62 0.23 -10.24
CA GLY A 65 -6.38 -0.14 -10.91
C GLY A 65 -5.70 -1.38 -10.34
N HIS A 66 -6.23 -1.94 -9.24
CA HIS A 66 -5.62 -3.08 -8.58
C HIS A 66 -5.76 -4.36 -9.42
N PRO A 67 -4.69 -5.15 -9.66
CA PRO A 67 -4.71 -6.31 -10.55
C PRO A 67 -5.60 -7.47 -10.07
N GLN A 68 -6.00 -7.45 -8.80
CA GLN A 68 -6.91 -8.42 -8.19
C GLN A 68 -8.36 -7.89 -8.09
N GLY A 69 -8.65 -6.75 -8.71
CA GLY A 69 -9.98 -6.11 -8.69
C GLY A 69 -10.22 -5.23 -7.45
N THR A 70 -11.45 -4.72 -7.34
CA THR A 70 -11.91 -3.84 -6.26
C THR A 70 -12.68 -4.61 -5.19
N GLY A 71 -12.92 -3.97 -4.05
CA GLY A 71 -13.66 -4.56 -2.94
C GLY A 71 -14.06 -3.55 -1.87
N ALA A 72 -15.12 -3.87 -1.12
CA ALA A 72 -15.67 -2.99 -0.08
C ALA A 72 -14.94 -3.10 1.26
N SER A 73 -14.12 -4.14 1.45
CA SER A 73 -13.37 -4.38 2.69
C SER A 73 -11.93 -3.87 2.58
N PRO A 74 -11.35 -3.33 3.66
CA PRO A 74 -9.95 -2.96 3.67
C PRO A 74 -9.08 -4.21 3.62
N TRP A 75 -7.99 -4.15 2.86
CA TRP A 75 -7.02 -5.24 2.78
C TRP A 75 -5.86 -5.04 3.74
N PHE A 76 -5.51 -3.79 4.03
CA PHE A 76 -4.37 -3.44 4.87
C PHE A 76 -4.74 -2.36 5.88
N ILE A 77 -3.99 -2.32 6.97
CA ILE A 77 -4.05 -1.26 7.98
C ILE A 77 -2.70 -0.52 7.96
N LEU A 78 -2.78 0.80 7.95
CA LEU A 78 -1.66 1.72 8.11
C LEU A 78 -1.46 1.99 9.60
N ARG A 79 -0.20 2.15 10.02
CA ARG A 79 0.14 2.58 11.37
C ARG A 79 1.27 3.58 11.35
#